data_AF-A0A5N6EYE8-F1
#
_entry.id   AF-A0A5N6EYE8-F1
#
_cell.length_a   1.000
_cell.length_b   1.000
_cell.length_c   1.000
_cell.angle_alpha   90.00
_cell.angle_beta   90.00
_cell.angle_gamma   90.00
#
_symmetry.space_group_name_H-M   'P 1'
#
loop_
_entity.id
_entity.type
_entity.pdbx_description
1 polymer ?
#
loop_
_entity_poly.entity_id
_entity_poly.type
_entity_poly.pdbx_seq_one_letter_code
_entity_poly.pdbx_strand_id
1 'polypeptide(L)'
;MKKLPQNYKTDRRKLRSDACRLGYKALLASSLPVSDKPLEPPANDKERMLAELWAGILDQDVTGIGRHSNFLALGGDSPAAIRLVAASRSKNLGFTTQDILRCPIFKNLAELAIVGKTDVGNAVITDDAKHDLSWHHNTITLRATDFQEWAASVGAINGRWIDHLVYDFKGRLDLQQLEGSCKGLVEAHSILRSVFELIDDRIHMRVHHAKDVPFRIHHATIDEMEDKATEYTL
;
A
#
# COMPACT_ATOMS: atom_id res chain seq x y z
N MET A 1 -9.83 -26.76 31.95
CA MET A 1 -10.42 -27.63 30.91
C MET A 1 -11.67 -26.95 30.33
N LYS A 2 -11.62 -26.47 29.07
CA LYS A 2 -12.78 -25.86 28.39
C LYS A 2 -13.73 -26.98 27.93
N LYS A 3 -14.97 -26.97 28.43
CA LYS A 3 -16.04 -27.93 28.04
C LYS A 3 -16.32 -27.80 26.54
N LEU A 4 -16.06 -28.87 25.78
CA LEU A 4 -16.53 -29.02 24.40
C LEU A 4 -18.06 -29.22 24.42
N PRO A 5 -18.80 -28.72 23.41
CA PRO A 5 -20.24 -28.91 23.32
C PRO A 5 -20.57 -30.40 23.13
N GLN A 6 -21.66 -30.82 23.78
CA GLN A 6 -22.08 -32.22 24.03
C GLN A 6 -22.38 -33.04 22.75
N ASN A 7 -22.29 -32.43 21.56
CA ASN A 7 -22.81 -32.99 20.31
C ASN A 7 -21.71 -33.27 19.27
N TYR A 8 -20.42 -33.13 19.60
CA TYR A 8 -19.27 -33.23 18.68
C TYR A 8 -19.34 -32.38 17.40
N LYS A 9 -20.38 -31.55 17.26
CA LYS A 9 -20.59 -30.63 16.14
C LYS A 9 -20.07 -29.25 16.53
N THR A 10 -19.22 -28.69 15.67
CA THR A 10 -18.72 -27.32 15.81
C THR A 10 -19.89 -26.33 15.85
N ASP A 11 -19.97 -25.53 16.92
CA ASP A 11 -20.98 -24.48 17.07
C ASP A 11 -20.66 -23.32 16.10
N ARG A 12 -21.28 -23.37 14.92
CA ARG A 12 -21.05 -22.41 13.83
C ARG A 12 -21.45 -20.98 14.20
N ARG A 13 -22.44 -20.79 15.08
CA ARG A 13 -22.88 -19.45 15.51
C ARG A 13 -21.85 -18.81 16.41
N LYS A 14 -21.34 -19.57 17.38
CA LYS A 14 -20.28 -19.12 18.28
C LYS A 14 -18.99 -18.83 17.52
N LEU A 15 -18.60 -19.73 16.61
CA LEU A 15 -17.43 -19.53 15.76
C LEU A 15 -17.55 -18.26 14.90
N ARG A 16 -18.73 -17.98 14.33
CA ARG A 16 -18.96 -16.76 13.53
C ARG A 16 -18.92 -15.49 14.37
N SER A 17 -19.48 -15.51 15.59
CA SER A 17 -19.39 -14.38 16.54
C SER A 17 -17.95 -14.09 16.94
N ASP A 18 -17.18 -15.13 17.26
CA ASP A 18 -15.78 -14.99 17.66
C ASP A 18 -14.91 -14.54 16.48
N ALA A 19 -15.19 -15.06 15.28
CA ALA A 19 -14.56 -14.62 14.03
C ALA A 19 -14.86 -13.15 13.72
N CYS A 20 -16.09 -12.67 13.90
CA CYS A 20 -16.40 -11.25 13.70
C CYS A 20 -15.67 -10.31 14.68
N ARG A 21 -15.24 -10.80 15.85
CA ARG A 21 -14.42 -10.03 16.80
C ARG A 21 -12.94 -10.02 16.42
N LEU A 22 -12.45 -11.11 15.85
CA LEU A 22 -11.12 -11.21 15.25
C LEU A 22 -11.20 -10.51 13.89
N GLY A 23 -10.86 -9.21 13.82
CA GLY A 23 -10.86 -8.47 12.54
C GLY A 23 -10.15 -9.24 11.41
N TYR A 24 -10.44 -8.89 10.14
CA TYR A 24 -9.99 -9.63 8.95
C TYR A 24 -8.52 -10.09 8.98
N LYS A 25 -7.60 -9.24 9.47
CA LYS A 25 -6.18 -9.58 9.64
C LYS A 25 -5.94 -10.76 10.59
N ALA A 26 -6.62 -10.78 11.73
CA ALA A 26 -6.48 -11.85 12.73
C ALA A 26 -7.08 -13.17 12.23
N LEU A 27 -8.16 -13.11 11.44
CA LEU A 27 -8.73 -14.28 10.77
C LEU A 27 -7.77 -14.85 9.73
N LEU A 28 -7.20 -14.01 8.87
CA LEU A 28 -6.19 -14.41 7.89
C LEU A 28 -4.98 -15.05 8.58
N ALA A 29 -4.43 -14.41 9.61
CA ALA A 29 -3.33 -14.96 10.39
C ALA A 29 -3.66 -16.34 10.99
N SER A 30 -4.90 -16.53 11.47
CA SER A 30 -5.35 -17.82 12.02
C SER A 30 -5.58 -18.92 10.98
N SER A 31 -5.79 -18.54 9.72
CA SER A 31 -5.97 -19.48 8.60
C SER A 31 -4.65 -19.87 7.92
N LEU A 32 -3.58 -19.10 8.18
CA LEU A 32 -2.25 -19.41 7.70
C LEU A 32 -1.62 -20.51 8.57
N PRO A 33 -0.83 -21.41 7.97
CA PRO A 33 -0.12 -22.41 8.72
C PRO A 33 0.84 -21.74 9.70
N VAL A 34 0.47 -21.73 10.98
CA VAL A 34 1.38 -21.41 12.08
C VAL A 34 2.35 -22.59 12.18
N SER A 35 3.64 -22.30 12.26
CA SER A 35 4.63 -23.37 12.40
C SER A 35 4.46 -24.03 13.77
N ASP A 36 4.04 -25.29 13.80
CA ASP A 36 4.07 -26.14 15.01
C ASP A 36 5.49 -26.53 15.43
N LYS A 37 6.51 -26.11 14.65
CA LYS A 37 7.90 -26.35 14.98
C LYS A 37 8.34 -25.46 16.14
N PRO A 38 9.19 -25.97 17.05
CA PRO A 38 9.80 -25.14 18.08
C PRO A 38 10.52 -23.95 17.45
N LEU A 39 10.49 -22.82 18.15
CA LEU A 39 11.09 -21.57 17.69
C LEU A 39 12.60 -21.77 17.51
N GLU A 40 13.03 -21.93 16.26
CA GLU A 40 14.45 -22.04 15.89
C GLU A 40 15.01 -20.63 15.65
N PRO A 41 16.02 -20.16 16.42
CA PRO A 41 16.54 -18.82 16.29
C PRO A 41 17.34 -18.63 14.99
N PRO A 42 17.53 -17.37 14.53
CA PRO A 42 18.41 -17.04 13.41
C PRO A 42 19.80 -17.67 13.50
N ALA A 43 20.24 -18.38 12.46
CA ALA A 43 21.45 -19.21 12.49
C ALA A 43 22.74 -18.45 12.10
N ASN A 44 22.63 -17.39 11.31
CA ASN A 44 23.78 -16.64 10.77
C ASN A 44 23.57 -15.12 10.88
N ASP A 45 24.62 -14.33 10.67
CA ASP A 45 24.58 -12.87 10.82
C ASP A 45 23.56 -12.22 9.87
N LYS A 46 23.41 -12.76 8.65
CA LYS A 46 22.40 -12.32 7.67
C LYS A 46 20.98 -12.51 8.21
N GLU A 47 20.69 -13.68 8.75
CA GLU A 47 19.41 -14.00 9.39
C GLU A 47 19.20 -13.10 10.63
N ARG A 48 20.22 -12.83 11.45
CA ARG A 48 20.06 -11.91 12.60
C ARG A 48 19.68 -10.49 12.18
N MET A 49 20.36 -9.94 11.17
CA MET A 49 20.01 -8.62 10.62
C MET A 49 18.59 -8.58 10.06
N LEU A 50 18.15 -9.63 9.35
CA LEU A 50 16.79 -9.69 8.82
C LEU A 50 15.74 -9.83 9.95
N ALA A 51 16.06 -10.55 11.03
CA ALA A 51 15.18 -10.70 12.18
C ALA A 51 14.97 -9.36 12.91
N GLU A 52 16.02 -8.56 13.09
CA GLU A 52 15.91 -7.21 13.64
C GLU A 52 14.99 -6.30 12.79
N LEU A 53 15.10 -6.40 11.46
CA LEU A 53 14.25 -5.65 10.54
C LEU A 53 12.78 -6.09 10.61
N TRP A 54 12.53 -7.40 10.64
CA TRP A 54 11.17 -7.94 10.81
C TRP A 54 10.56 -7.49 12.14
N ALA A 55 11.31 -7.58 13.24
CA ALA A 55 10.88 -7.17 14.58
C ALA A 55 10.42 -5.72 14.60
N GLY A 56 11.25 -4.80 14.08
CA GLY A 56 10.91 -3.37 14.05
C GLY A 56 9.74 -3.02 13.12
N ILE A 57 9.47 -3.83 12.10
CA ILE A 57 8.39 -3.56 11.13
C ILE A 57 7.06 -4.13 11.59
N LEU A 58 7.10 -5.31 12.20
CA LEU A 58 5.94 -6.03 12.72
C LEU A 58 5.60 -5.65 14.16
N ASP A 59 6.41 -4.78 14.78
CA ASP A 59 6.27 -4.35 16.18
C ASP A 59 6.27 -5.55 17.14
N GLN A 60 7.23 -6.46 16.93
CA GLN A 60 7.40 -7.68 17.73
C GLN A 60 8.81 -7.77 18.31
N ASP A 61 8.96 -8.58 19.36
CA ASP A 61 10.28 -8.92 19.87
C ASP A 61 11.06 -9.77 18.85
N VAL A 62 12.36 -9.48 18.70
CA VAL A 62 13.27 -10.28 17.87
C VAL A 62 13.27 -11.74 18.31
N THR A 63 13.09 -12.01 19.61
CA THR A 63 12.98 -13.39 20.12
C THR A 63 11.72 -14.11 19.67
N GLY A 64 10.74 -13.42 19.09
CA GLY A 64 9.54 -14.03 18.50
C GLY A 64 9.73 -14.49 17.05
N ILE A 65 10.87 -14.18 16.42
CA ILE A 65 11.12 -14.45 15.01
C ILE A 65 12.02 -15.67 14.88
N GLY A 66 11.39 -16.80 14.58
CA GLY A 66 12.08 -18.04 14.26
C GLY A 66 12.34 -18.19 12.76
N ARG A 67 13.26 -19.10 12.41
CA ARG A 67 13.60 -19.44 11.01
C ARG A 67 12.42 -19.95 10.18
N HIS A 68 11.42 -20.50 10.86
CA HIS A 68 10.19 -21.01 10.24
C HIS A 68 9.00 -20.05 10.38
N SER A 69 9.22 -18.85 10.91
CA SER A 69 8.17 -17.84 11.00
C SER A 69 7.70 -17.42 9.61
N ASN A 70 6.39 -17.27 9.48
CA ASN A 70 5.76 -16.79 8.26
C ASN A 70 5.42 -15.30 8.42
N PHE A 71 5.90 -14.46 7.49
CA PHE A 71 5.73 -13.01 7.52
C PHE A 71 4.26 -12.59 7.67
N LEU A 72 3.36 -13.23 6.92
CA LEU A 72 1.94 -12.93 6.92
C LEU A 72 1.24 -13.44 8.19
N ALA A 73 1.68 -14.59 8.71
CA ALA A 73 1.13 -15.15 9.95
C ALA A 73 1.50 -14.30 11.18
N LEU A 74 2.66 -13.62 11.14
CA LEU A 74 3.08 -12.65 12.15
C LEU A 74 2.40 -11.28 11.99
N GLY A 75 1.43 -11.14 11.09
CA GLY A 75 0.67 -9.90 10.87
C GLY A 75 1.24 -9.00 9.78
N GLY A 76 2.24 -9.46 9.02
CA GLY A 76 2.75 -8.75 7.86
C GLY A 76 1.72 -8.62 6.74
N ASP A 77 1.75 -7.49 6.06
CA ASP A 77 0.91 -7.17 4.90
C ASP A 77 1.75 -6.49 3.80
N SER A 78 1.12 -6.08 2.70
CA SER A 78 1.83 -5.45 1.57
C SER A 78 2.55 -4.14 1.97
N PRO A 79 1.94 -3.21 2.76
CA PRO A 79 2.67 -2.06 3.31
C PRO A 79 3.88 -2.44 4.18
N ALA A 80 3.74 -3.43 5.08
CA ALA A 80 4.84 -3.91 5.89
C ALA A 80 5.96 -4.52 5.03
N ALA A 81 5.61 -5.27 3.99
CA ALA A 81 6.56 -5.84 3.04
C ALA A 81 7.33 -4.76 2.26
N ILE A 82 6.65 -3.69 1.82
CA ILE A 82 7.30 -2.54 1.17
C ILE A 82 8.27 -1.85 2.12
N ARG A 83 7.86 -1.60 3.37
CA ARG A 83 8.73 -1.04 4.41
C ARG A 83 9.95 -1.93 4.67
N LEU A 84 9.75 -3.25 4.65
CA LEU A 84 10.82 -4.24 4.86
C LEU A 84 11.84 -4.20 3.74
N VAL A 85 11.40 -4.18 2.48
CA VAL A 85 12.29 -4.03 1.33
C VAL A 85 13.09 -2.72 1.45
N ALA A 86 12.42 -1.60 1.77
CA ALA A 86 13.08 -0.31 1.91
C ALA A 86 14.14 -0.31 3.03
N ALA A 87 13.81 -0.87 4.20
CA ALA A 87 14.73 -0.94 5.34
C ALA A 87 15.91 -1.91 5.06
N SER A 88 15.65 -3.03 4.38
CA SER A 88 16.67 -4.04 4.03
C SER A 88 17.73 -3.51 3.07
N ARG A 89 17.36 -2.59 2.18
CA ARG A 89 18.32 -1.89 1.30
C ARG A 89 19.40 -1.16 2.09
N SER A 90 19.05 -0.53 3.21
CA SER A 90 20.02 0.16 4.08
C SER A 90 21.03 -0.79 4.75
N LYS A 91 20.72 -2.09 4.80
CA LYS A 91 21.54 -3.16 5.37
C LYS A 91 22.21 -4.04 4.31
N ASN A 92 22.23 -3.61 3.04
CA ASN A 92 22.77 -4.37 1.90
C ASN A 92 22.11 -5.76 1.71
N LEU A 93 20.82 -5.87 2.02
CA LEU A 93 20.01 -7.06 1.81
C LEU A 93 19.01 -6.79 0.69
N GLY A 94 19.15 -7.51 -0.43
CA GLY A 94 18.29 -7.34 -1.61
C GLY A 94 17.25 -8.43 -1.77
N PHE A 95 15.99 -8.02 -1.82
CA PHE A 95 14.83 -8.80 -2.25
C PHE A 95 13.68 -7.83 -2.57
N THR A 96 12.63 -8.33 -3.23
CA THR A 96 11.45 -7.56 -3.63
C THR A 96 10.24 -7.86 -2.76
N THR A 97 9.21 -7.01 -2.83
CA THR A 97 7.92 -7.27 -2.18
C THR A 97 7.30 -8.56 -2.69
N GLN A 98 7.49 -8.87 -3.98
CA GLN A 98 7.02 -10.10 -4.60
C GLN A 98 7.72 -11.33 -4.01
N ASP A 99 9.01 -11.25 -3.70
CA ASP A 99 9.76 -12.33 -3.05
C ASP A 99 9.23 -12.62 -1.65
N ILE A 100 8.88 -11.59 -0.86
CA ILE A 100 8.28 -11.77 0.47
C ILE A 100 6.94 -12.50 0.36
N LEU A 101 6.08 -12.11 -0.60
CA LEU A 101 4.75 -12.70 -0.75
C LEU A 101 4.80 -14.12 -1.32
N ARG A 102 5.75 -14.41 -2.21
CA ARG A 102 5.97 -15.77 -2.76
C ARG A 102 6.67 -16.70 -1.78
N CYS A 103 7.61 -16.18 -1.01
CA CYS A 103 8.41 -16.90 -0.05
C CYS A 103 8.29 -16.28 1.35
N PRO A 104 7.12 -16.36 2.00
CA PRO A 104 6.87 -15.68 3.28
C PRO A 104 7.58 -16.32 4.46
N ILE A 105 8.26 -17.45 4.28
CA ILE A 105 9.01 -18.13 5.34
C ILE A 105 10.36 -17.44 5.52
N PHE A 106 10.66 -17.04 6.76
CA PHE A 106 11.85 -16.26 7.13
C PHE A 106 13.16 -16.84 6.57
N LYS A 107 13.43 -18.12 6.80
CA LYS A 107 14.64 -18.79 6.30
C LYS A 107 14.76 -18.73 4.78
N ASN A 108 13.66 -18.99 4.06
CA ASN A 108 13.67 -19.00 2.60
C ASN A 108 13.93 -17.59 2.04
N LEU A 109 13.32 -16.57 2.65
CA LEU A 109 13.58 -15.18 2.30
C LEU A 109 15.05 -14.80 2.60
N ALA A 110 15.58 -15.23 3.74
CA ALA A 110 16.98 -14.99 4.09
C ALA A 110 17.94 -15.67 3.11
N GLU A 111 17.65 -16.89 2.66
CA GLU A 111 18.43 -17.61 1.65
C GLU A 111 18.40 -16.89 0.29
N LEU A 112 17.23 -16.41 -0.12
CA LEU A 112 17.04 -15.65 -1.36
C LEU A 112 17.69 -14.26 -1.32
N ALA A 113 17.78 -13.65 -0.13
CA ALA A 113 18.38 -12.33 0.03
C ALA A 113 19.86 -12.32 -0.40
N ILE A 114 20.14 -11.50 -1.41
CA ILE A 114 21.49 -11.29 -1.94
C ILE A 114 22.21 -10.28 -1.03
N VAL A 115 23.38 -10.66 -0.53
CA VAL A 115 24.25 -9.77 0.27
C VAL A 115 25.22 -9.06 -0.67
N GLY A 116 25.08 -7.76 -0.79
CA GLY A 116 25.92 -6.92 -1.62
C GLY A 116 25.30 -5.55 -1.81
N LYS A 117 26.02 -4.62 -2.44
CA LYS A 117 25.40 -3.42 -3.00
C LYS A 117 24.39 -3.88 -4.03
N THR A 118 23.15 -4.02 -3.59
CA THR A 118 22.05 -4.30 -4.48
C THR A 118 21.86 -3.06 -5.32
N ASP A 119 22.35 -3.11 -6.55
CA ASP A 119 21.88 -2.33 -7.71
C ASP A 119 20.42 -2.68 -8.05
N VAL A 120 19.60 -2.98 -7.03
CA VAL A 120 18.13 -2.94 -7.11
C VAL A 120 17.66 -1.47 -7.14
N GLY A 121 18.59 -0.52 -7.27
CA GLY A 121 18.38 0.78 -7.91
C GLY A 121 17.93 0.67 -9.37
N ASN A 122 18.09 -0.50 -10.00
CA ASN A 122 17.26 -0.90 -11.12
C ASN A 122 15.99 -1.59 -10.61
N ALA A 123 15.13 -0.87 -9.89
CA ALA A 123 13.74 -0.92 -10.33
C ALA A 123 13.83 -0.54 -11.79
N VAL A 124 13.61 -1.50 -12.68
CA VAL A 124 13.82 -1.41 -14.12
C VAL A 124 13.45 0.00 -14.61
N ILE A 125 14.44 0.90 -14.63
CA ILE A 125 14.52 1.93 -15.64
C ILE A 125 15.08 1.08 -16.78
N THR A 126 14.20 0.33 -17.44
CA THR A 126 14.50 -0.16 -18.78
C THR A 126 15.00 1.05 -19.56
N ASP A 127 15.90 0.86 -20.52
CA ASP A 127 16.21 1.94 -21.46
C ASP A 127 14.93 2.54 -22.09
N ASP A 128 13.81 1.80 -22.10
CA ASP A 128 12.46 2.29 -22.42
C ASP A 128 11.99 3.47 -21.56
N ALA A 129 12.27 3.49 -20.25
CA ALA A 129 11.84 4.59 -19.36
C ALA A 129 12.58 5.91 -19.65
N LYS A 130 13.76 5.86 -20.31
CA LYS A 130 14.42 7.06 -20.84
C LYS A 130 13.82 7.49 -22.19
N HIS A 131 13.30 6.57 -22.98
CA HIS A 131 12.61 6.86 -24.24
C HIS A 131 11.20 7.43 -24.06
N ASP A 132 10.53 7.14 -22.94
CA ASP A 132 9.20 7.68 -22.62
C ASP A 132 9.24 9.08 -21.97
N LEU A 133 10.43 9.57 -21.61
CA LEU A 133 10.61 10.91 -21.04
C LEU A 133 10.64 11.97 -22.14
N SER A 134 9.46 12.39 -22.58
CA SER A 134 9.35 13.52 -23.49
C SER A 134 9.11 14.82 -22.71
N TRP A 135 10.12 15.70 -22.75
CA TRP A 135 10.03 17.06 -22.21
C TRP A 135 9.33 17.94 -23.24
N HIS A 136 8.02 18.09 -23.12
CA HIS A 136 7.24 19.01 -23.94
C HIS A 136 6.76 20.15 -23.05
N HIS A 137 7.22 21.38 -23.34
CA HIS A 137 6.69 22.64 -22.80
C HIS A 137 6.21 22.55 -21.33
N ASN A 138 7.17 22.51 -20.38
CA ASN A 138 6.88 22.60 -18.94
C ASN A 138 6.09 21.42 -18.34
N THR A 139 5.92 20.31 -19.06
CA THR A 139 5.27 19.08 -18.57
C THR A 139 6.19 17.87 -18.70
N ILE A 140 6.04 16.92 -17.76
CA ILE A 140 6.74 15.64 -17.80
C ILE A 140 5.71 14.58 -18.19
N THR A 141 5.93 13.91 -19.32
CA THR A 141 5.15 12.75 -19.72
C THR A 141 5.90 11.48 -19.33
N LEU A 142 5.21 10.55 -18.70
CA LEU A 142 5.71 9.25 -18.28
C LEU A 142 4.73 8.18 -18.79
N ARG A 143 5.24 7.01 -19.17
CA ARG A 143 4.35 5.85 -19.38
C ARG A 143 3.68 5.50 -18.06
N ALA A 144 2.38 5.25 -18.09
CA ALA A 144 1.67 4.77 -16.92
C ALA A 144 2.08 3.32 -16.63
N THR A 145 2.17 2.98 -15.35
CA THR A 145 2.33 1.57 -14.93
C THR A 145 1.09 0.76 -15.31
N ASP A 146 1.21 -0.56 -15.48
CA ASP A 146 0.07 -1.44 -15.78
C ASP A 146 -1.13 -1.23 -14.83
N PHE A 147 -0.84 -0.98 -13.55
CA PHE A 147 -1.88 -0.66 -12.57
C PHE A 147 -2.54 0.70 -12.83
N GLN A 148 -1.76 1.72 -13.18
CA GLN A 148 -2.29 3.03 -13.54
C GLN A 148 -3.09 2.99 -14.85
N GLU A 149 -2.63 2.23 -15.86
CA GLU A 149 -3.38 2.02 -17.11
C GLU A 149 -4.74 1.36 -16.83
N TRP A 150 -4.73 0.29 -16.02
CA TRP A 150 -5.95 -0.40 -15.61
C TRP A 150 -6.88 0.52 -14.81
N ALA A 151 -6.35 1.21 -13.79
CA ALA A 151 -7.13 2.10 -12.94
C ALA A 151 -7.77 3.25 -13.73
N ALA A 152 -7.01 3.88 -14.62
CA ALA A 152 -7.51 4.94 -15.49
C ALA A 152 -8.59 4.43 -16.45
N SER A 153 -8.39 3.24 -17.04
CA SER A 153 -9.38 2.61 -17.94
C SER A 153 -10.68 2.26 -17.20
N VAL A 154 -10.58 1.66 -16.01
CA VAL A 154 -11.73 1.34 -15.16
C VAL A 154 -12.47 2.61 -14.74
N GLY A 155 -11.74 3.66 -14.36
CA GLY A 155 -12.31 4.97 -14.01
C GLY A 155 -13.05 5.61 -15.19
N ALA A 156 -12.48 5.55 -16.39
CA ALA A 156 -13.09 6.08 -17.61
C ALA A 156 -14.37 5.32 -18.01
N ILE A 157 -14.38 3.98 -17.87
CA ILE A 157 -15.53 3.13 -18.20
C ILE A 157 -16.67 3.31 -17.19
N ASN A 158 -16.34 3.37 -15.90
CA ASN A 158 -17.35 3.44 -14.82
C ASN A 158 -17.77 4.89 -14.51
N GLY A 159 -17.18 5.87 -15.19
CA GLY A 159 -17.52 7.30 -15.14
C GLY A 159 -17.20 8.01 -13.83
N ARG A 160 -16.98 7.31 -12.71
CA ARG A 160 -16.81 7.92 -11.38
C ARG A 160 -15.95 7.04 -10.48
N TRP A 161 -14.69 7.41 -10.32
CA TRP A 161 -13.88 6.99 -9.18
C TRP A 161 -13.37 8.25 -8.48
N ILE A 162 -14.29 8.90 -7.76
CA ILE A 162 -13.99 10.06 -6.91
C ILE A 162 -13.90 9.55 -5.48
N ASP A 163 -12.74 9.75 -4.86
CA ASP A 163 -12.59 9.51 -3.44
C ASP A 163 -13.03 10.75 -2.67
N HIS A 164 -13.98 10.57 -1.75
CA HIS A 164 -14.53 11.67 -0.94
C HIS A 164 -13.96 11.59 0.47
N LEU A 165 -13.12 12.56 0.81
CA LEU A 165 -12.59 12.72 2.17
C LEU A 165 -13.43 13.76 2.92
N VAL A 166 -14.04 13.35 4.04
CA VAL A 166 -14.87 14.22 4.88
C VAL A 166 -14.17 14.46 6.21
N TYR A 167 -14.05 15.73 6.60
CA TYR A 167 -13.40 16.16 7.84
C TYR A 167 -14.38 16.99 8.68
N ASP A 168 -14.53 16.62 9.95
CA ASP A 168 -15.26 17.41 10.95
C ASP A 168 -14.27 18.23 11.78
N PHE A 169 -14.30 19.56 11.60
CA PHE A 169 -13.40 20.49 12.29
C PHE A 169 -14.06 21.05 13.55
N LYS A 170 -13.39 20.94 14.69
CA LYS A 170 -13.84 21.56 15.95
C LYS A 170 -13.28 22.97 16.08
N GLY A 171 -14.16 23.97 16.19
CA GLY A 171 -13.79 25.36 16.44
C GLY A 171 -13.87 26.26 15.19
N ARG A 172 -13.20 27.41 15.24
CA ARG A 172 -13.16 28.34 14.10
C ARG A 172 -12.21 27.81 13.03
N LEU A 173 -12.73 27.59 11.83
CA LEU A 173 -11.95 27.20 10.66
C LEU A 173 -11.62 28.44 9.83
N ASP A 174 -10.33 28.71 9.62
CA ASP A 174 -9.88 29.72 8.67
C ASP A 174 -9.84 29.09 7.26
N LEU A 175 -10.85 29.43 6.46
CA LEU A 175 -10.99 28.90 5.10
C LEU A 175 -9.88 29.38 4.17
N GLN A 176 -9.34 30.58 4.38
CA GLN A 176 -8.25 31.11 3.57
C GLN A 176 -6.94 30.37 3.85
N GLN A 177 -6.67 30.06 5.13
CA GLN A 177 -5.53 29.25 5.50
C GLN A 177 -5.66 27.79 5.03
N LEU A 178 -6.87 27.22 5.08
CA LEU A 178 -7.13 25.89 4.54
C LEU A 178 -6.88 25.84 3.03
N GLU A 179 -7.39 26.84 2.29
CA GLU A 179 -7.13 26.98 0.86
C GLU A 179 -5.63 27.05 0.55
N GLY A 180 -4.89 27.90 1.26
CA GLY A 180 -3.44 28.03 1.09
C GLY A 180 -2.70 26.72 1.36
N SER A 181 -3.14 25.97 2.37
CA SER A 181 -2.57 24.67 2.73
C SER A 181 -2.83 23.61 1.65
N CYS A 182 -4.05 23.55 1.12
CA CYS A 182 -4.40 22.65 0.02
C CYS A 182 -3.62 22.97 -1.26
N LYS A 183 -3.43 24.26 -1.59
CA LYS A 183 -2.57 24.68 -2.71
C LYS A 183 -1.12 24.22 -2.50
N GLY A 184 -0.58 24.39 -1.30
CA GLY A 184 0.76 23.89 -0.96
C GLY A 184 0.90 22.37 -1.13
N LEU A 185 -0.15 21.59 -0.82
CA LEU A 185 -0.15 20.15 -1.02
C LEU A 185 -0.08 19.77 -2.51
N VAL A 186 -0.84 20.45 -3.37
CA VAL A 186 -0.82 20.25 -4.83
C VAL A 186 0.55 20.64 -5.41
N GLU A 187 1.16 21.70 -4.90
CA GLU A 187 2.51 22.13 -5.29
C GLU A 187 3.57 21.08 -4.93
N ALA A 188 3.51 20.55 -3.71
CA ALA A 188 4.49 19.60 -3.18
C ALA A 188 4.39 18.21 -3.82
N HIS A 189 3.18 17.76 -4.20
CA HIS A 189 2.95 16.39 -4.64
C HIS A 189 2.49 16.32 -6.11
N SER A 190 3.39 15.87 -6.99
CA SER A 190 3.14 15.75 -8.45
C SER A 190 1.91 14.91 -8.81
N ILE A 191 1.59 13.89 -8.01
CA ILE A 191 0.45 13.01 -8.29
C ILE A 191 -0.90 13.74 -8.28
N LEU A 192 -1.03 14.82 -7.49
CA LEU A 192 -2.25 15.64 -7.41
C LEU A 192 -2.43 16.56 -8.64
N ARG A 193 -1.42 16.62 -9.51
CA ARG A 193 -1.39 17.40 -10.75
C ARG A 193 -1.05 16.53 -11.96
N SER A 194 -1.27 15.22 -11.84
CA SER A 194 -1.11 14.25 -12.91
C SER A 194 -2.43 14.01 -13.64
N VAL A 195 -2.39 14.00 -14.96
CA VAL A 195 -3.51 13.62 -15.85
C VAL A 195 -3.09 12.38 -16.63
N PHE A 196 -4.02 11.46 -16.86
CA PHE A 196 -3.80 10.27 -17.67
C PHE A 196 -4.44 10.44 -19.03
N GLU A 197 -3.66 10.27 -20.10
CA GLU A 197 -4.09 10.48 -21.49
C GLU A 197 -3.73 9.27 -22.35
N LEU A 198 -4.59 8.92 -23.30
CA LEU A 198 -4.31 7.88 -24.29
C LEU A 198 -3.53 8.50 -25.46
N ILE A 199 -2.29 8.04 -25.67
CA ILE A 199 -1.40 8.46 -26.77
C ILE A 199 -0.87 7.18 -27.42
N ASP A 200 -1.02 7.03 -28.74
CA ASP A 200 -0.55 5.88 -29.52
C ASP A 200 -0.94 4.52 -28.88
N ASP A 201 -2.23 4.35 -28.56
CA ASP A 201 -2.81 3.16 -27.93
C ASP A 201 -2.26 2.79 -26.54
N ARG A 202 -1.59 3.72 -25.87
CA ARG A 202 -1.04 3.56 -24.51
C ARG A 202 -1.41 4.70 -23.60
N ILE A 203 -1.62 4.40 -22.31
CA ILE A 203 -1.95 5.44 -21.34
C ILE A 203 -0.65 6.04 -20.82
N HIS A 204 -0.55 7.36 -20.90
CA HIS A 204 0.56 8.13 -20.41
C HIS A 204 0.10 9.03 -19.27
N MET A 205 0.94 9.15 -18.25
CA MET A 205 0.78 10.09 -17.16
C MET A 205 1.51 11.39 -17.51
N ARG A 206 0.78 12.49 -17.68
CA ARG A 206 1.32 13.83 -17.83
C ARG A 206 1.23 14.57 -16.50
N VAL A 207 2.35 15.09 -16.03
CA VAL A 207 2.42 15.91 -14.81
C VAL A 207 2.41 17.39 -15.21
N HIS A 208 1.35 18.10 -14.83
CA HIS A 208 1.19 19.54 -15.05
C HIS A 208 1.94 20.35 -14.01
N HIS A 209 2.39 21.55 -14.36
CA HIS A 209 2.93 22.48 -13.37
C HIS A 209 1.83 22.93 -12.39
N ALA A 210 2.16 23.13 -11.12
CA ALA A 210 1.14 23.41 -10.09
C ALA A 210 0.34 24.70 -10.36
N LYS A 211 0.96 25.67 -11.04
CA LYS A 211 0.31 26.93 -11.46
C LYS A 211 -0.83 26.74 -12.46
N ASP A 212 -0.85 25.60 -13.17
CA ASP A 212 -1.80 25.32 -14.25
C ASP A 212 -3.00 24.49 -13.75
N VAL A 213 -3.03 24.12 -12.46
CA VAL A 213 -4.12 23.32 -11.88
C VAL A 213 -5.19 24.24 -11.30
N PRO A 214 -6.43 24.20 -11.81
CA PRO A 214 -7.50 25.02 -11.25
C PRO A 214 -7.88 24.52 -9.86
N PHE A 215 -7.81 25.40 -8.86
CA PHE A 215 -8.32 25.13 -7.52
C PHE A 215 -9.69 25.78 -7.36
N ARG A 216 -10.73 24.99 -7.05
CA ARG A 216 -12.10 25.48 -6.85
C ARG A 216 -12.58 25.10 -5.46
N ILE A 217 -13.08 26.09 -4.73
CA ILE A 217 -13.79 25.87 -3.46
C ILE A 217 -15.27 26.01 -3.75
N HIS A 218 -16.01 24.97 -3.38
CA HIS A 218 -17.47 25.00 -3.38
C HIS A 218 -17.95 25.20 -1.95
N HIS A 219 -18.71 26.27 -1.73
CA HIS A 219 -19.45 26.46 -0.49
C HIS A 219 -20.87 25.96 -0.74
N ALA A 220 -21.29 24.96 0.03
CA ALA A 220 -22.65 24.46 0.02
C ALA A 220 -23.01 24.03 1.44
N THR A 221 -24.26 24.25 1.80
CA THR A 221 -24.87 23.58 2.95
C THR A 221 -25.18 22.13 2.59
N ILE A 222 -25.31 21.26 3.59
CA ILE A 222 -25.60 19.83 3.37
C ILE A 222 -26.88 19.67 2.52
N ASP A 223 -27.90 20.48 2.80
CA ASP A 223 -29.17 20.46 2.08
C ASP A 223 -29.01 20.87 0.58
N GLU A 224 -28.16 21.85 0.27
CA GLU A 224 -27.87 22.27 -1.11
C GLU A 224 -27.03 21.25 -1.90
N MET A 225 -26.31 20.36 -1.21
CA MET A 225 -25.53 19.29 -1.87
C MET A 225 -26.40 18.11 -2.31
N GLU A 226 -27.47 17.80 -1.56
CA GLU A 226 -28.42 16.74 -1.92
C GLU A 226 -29.22 17.09 -3.20
N ASP A 227 -29.63 18.34 -3.36
CA ASP A 227 -30.35 18.79 -4.56
C ASP A 227 -29.47 18.74 -5.83
N LYS A 228 -28.20 19.16 -5.73
CA LYS A 228 -27.26 19.16 -6.87
C LYS A 228 -26.80 17.77 -7.29
N ALA A 229 -26.78 16.79 -6.38
CA ALA A 229 -26.45 15.41 -6.75
C ALA A 229 -27.43 14.85 -7.80
N THR A 230 -28.69 15.31 -7.76
CA THR A 230 -29.74 14.92 -8.71
C THR A 230 -29.53 15.53 -10.10
N GLU A 231 -28.91 16.71 -10.20
CA GLU A 231 -28.73 17.45 -11.46
C GLU A 231 -27.57 16.93 -12.33
N TYR A 232 -26.57 16.28 -11.73
CA TYR A 232 -25.45 15.65 -12.44
C TYR A 232 -25.69 14.16 -12.79
N THR A 233 -26.94 13.70 -12.79
CA THR A 233 -27.35 12.31 -13.06
C THR A 233 -28.05 12.13 -14.44
N LEU A 234 -27.87 13.06 -15.38
CA LEU A 234 -28.29 12.90 -16.78
C LEU A 234 -27.10 12.89 -17.73
#